data_AF-A0A934FQE4-F1
#
_entry.id   AF-A0A934FQE4-F1
#
_cell.length_a   1.000
_cell.length_b   1.000
_cell.length_c   1.000
_cell.angle_alpha   90.00
_cell.angle_beta   90.00
_cell.angle_gamma   90.00
#
_symmetry.space_group_name_H-M   'P 1'
#
loop_
_entity.id
_entity.type
_entity.pdbx_description
1 polymer ?
#
loop_
_entity_poly.entity_id
_entity_poly.type
_entity_poly.pdbx_seq_one_letter_code
_entity_poly.pdbx_strand_id
1 'polypeptide(L)' 'MQKERNGDVAGPARSAPMEQEIGPDELEFIAALDLFKKQNGRPFPSWSEVLFVLRGLGYRKA' A
#
# COMPACT_ATOMS: atom_id res chain seq x y z
N MET A 1 44.70 15.96 -10.42
CA MET A 1 43.58 15.21 -11.01
C MET A 1 42.51 15.07 -9.95
N GLN A 2 41.51 15.94 -10.00
CA GLN A 2 40.33 15.88 -9.13
C GLN A 2 39.50 14.68 -9.56
N LYS A 3 39.06 13.86 -8.60
CA LYS A 3 37.94 12.94 -8.82
C LYS A 3 36.96 13.15 -7.67
N GLU A 4 36.09 14.13 -7.89
CA GLU A 4 34.82 14.24 -7.19
C GLU A 4 34.07 12.91 -7.35
N ARG A 5 33.65 12.31 -6.25
CA ARG A 5 32.54 11.36 -6.26
C ARG A 5 31.54 11.79 -5.20
N ASN A 6 30.71 12.71 -5.65
CA ASN A 6 29.48 13.16 -5.04
C ASN A 6 28.54 11.97 -4.73
N GLY A 7 27.96 11.97 -3.54
CA GLY A 7 26.62 11.45 -3.29
C GLY A 7 26.53 10.02 -2.74
N ASP A 8 26.92 9.81 -1.49
CA ASP A 8 26.21 8.84 -0.64
C ASP A 8 24.82 9.42 -0.34
N VAL A 9 23.92 9.35 -1.32
CA VAL A 9 22.51 9.58 -1.08
C VAL A 9 22.04 8.38 -0.28
N ALA A 10 22.09 8.49 1.05
CA ALA A 10 21.25 7.68 1.92
C ALA A 10 19.82 7.89 1.42
N GLY A 11 19.35 6.97 0.57
CA GLY A 11 17.98 6.97 0.08
C GLY A 11 17.08 7.08 1.30
N PRO A 12 16.04 7.93 1.26
CA PRO A 12 15.26 8.20 2.46
C PRO A 12 14.84 6.86 3.02
N ALA A 13 15.28 6.58 4.26
CA ALA A 13 14.73 5.50 5.04
C ALA A 13 13.22 5.70 4.93
N ARG A 14 12.54 4.79 4.21
CA ARG A 14 11.08 4.80 4.13
C ARG A 14 10.66 4.98 5.57
N SER A 15 10.04 6.11 5.87
CA SER A 15 9.48 6.38 7.17
C SER A 15 8.48 5.25 7.36
N ALA A 16 8.92 4.15 7.97
CA ALA A 16 8.03 3.09 8.40
C ALA A 16 7.04 3.85 9.28
N PRO A 17 5.74 3.81 8.97
CA PRO A 17 4.76 4.52 9.78
C PRO A 17 5.00 4.09 11.21
N MET A 18 5.36 5.06 12.04
CA MET A 18 5.68 4.90 13.44
C MET A 18 4.51 4.19 14.10
N GLU A 19 4.65 2.87 14.30
CA GLU A 19 3.72 1.93 14.94
C GLU A 19 2.25 2.42 14.95
N GLN A 20 1.68 2.69 13.77
CA GLN A 20 0.26 3.00 13.71
C GLN A 20 -0.49 1.69 13.99
N GLU A 21 -1.17 1.64 15.13
CA GLU A 21 -2.09 0.56 15.46
C GLU A 21 -3.10 0.42 14.31
N ILE A 22 -3.07 -0.74 13.66
CA ILE A 22 -4.00 -1.06 12.59
C ILE A 22 -5.35 -1.35 13.24
N GLY A 23 -6.32 -0.47 12.98
CA GLY A 23 -7.68 -0.63 13.47
C GLY A 23 -8.42 -1.81 12.83
N PRO A 24 -9.60 -2.16 13.36
CA PRO A 24 -10.39 -3.26 12.83
C PRO A 24 -10.80 -3.06 11.37
N ASP A 25 -11.13 -1.82 10.98
CA ASP A 25 -11.54 -1.46 9.63
C ASP A 25 -10.37 -1.59 8.64
N GLU A 26 -9.16 -1.16 9.04
CA GLU A 26 -7.96 -1.37 8.25
C GLU A 26 -7.62 -2.84 8.10
N LEU A 27 -7.76 -3.65 9.16
CA LEU A 27 -7.55 -5.10 9.09
C LEU A 27 -8.52 -5.78 8.12
N GLU A 28 -9.80 -5.41 8.16
CA GLU A 28 -10.81 -5.91 7.22
C GLU A 28 -10.47 -5.54 5.78
N PHE A 29 -10.09 -4.29 5.54
CA PHE A 29 -9.68 -3.82 4.22
C PHE A 29 -8.44 -4.55 3.69
N ILE A 30 -7.41 -4.73 4.54
CA ILE A 30 -6.18 -5.47 4.19
C ILE A 30 -6.52 -6.92 3.83
N ALA A 31 -7.35 -7.59 4.63
CA ALA A 31 -7.77 -8.97 4.38
C ALA A 31 -8.54 -9.11 3.05
N ALA A 32 -9.47 -8.18 2.78
CA ALA A 32 -10.23 -8.16 1.53
C ALA A 32 -9.34 -7.92 0.30
N LEU A 33 -8.36 -7.01 0.40
CA LEU A 33 -7.36 -6.77 -0.64
C LEU A 33 -6.48 -8.00 -0.89
N ASP A 34 -6.03 -8.68 0.15
CA ASP A 34 -5.20 -9.87 0.02
C ASP A 34 -5.97 -11.03 -0.61
N LEU A 35 -7.26 -11.18 -0.29
CA LEU A 35 -8.13 -12.13 -0.97
C LEU A 35 -8.26 -11.79 -2.47
N PHE A 36 -8.49 -10.51 -2.79
CA PHE A 36 -8.57 -10.04 -4.18
C PHE A 36 -7.29 -10.34 -4.96
N LYS A 37 -6.12 -10.05 -4.36
CA LYS A 37 -4.81 -10.32 -4.98
C LYS A 37 -4.61 -11.80 -5.27
N LYS A 38 -4.96 -12.68 -4.31
CA LYS A 38 -4.84 -14.14 -4.46
C LYS A 38 -5.76 -14.69 -5.54
N GLN A 39 -7.00 -14.22 -5.61
CA GLN A 39 -7.99 -14.68 -6.60
C GLN A 39 -7.64 -14.24 -8.02
N ASN A 40 -7.10 -13.04 -8.18
CA ASN A 40 -6.83 -12.46 -9.50
C ASN A 40 -5.37 -12.65 -9.96
N GLY A 41 -4.50 -13.23 -9.13
CA GLY A 41 -3.08 -13.41 -9.44
C GLY A 41 -2.32 -12.10 -9.66
N ARG A 42 -2.81 -10.99 -9.09
CA ARG A 42 -2.24 -9.65 -9.28
C ARG A 42 -1.60 -9.16 -7.98
N PRO A 43 -0.27 -8.98 -7.93
CA PRO A 43 0.40 -8.48 -6.73
C PRO A 43 0.08 -7.02 -6.42
N PHE A 44 -0.24 -6.23 -7.46
CA PHE A 44 -0.59 -4.81 -7.36
C PHE A 44 -1.92 -4.54 -8.07
N PRO A 45 -3.02 -4.42 -7.32
CA PRO A 45 -4.30 -4.00 -7.88
C PRO A 45 -4.21 -2.57 -8.41
N SER A 46 -4.91 -2.30 -9.51
CA SER A 46 -5.20 -0.97 -10.00
C SER A 46 -6.15 -0.22 -9.05
N TRP A 47 -6.16 1.11 -9.09
CA TRP A 47 -7.07 1.92 -8.28
C TRP A 47 -8.56 1.59 -8.53
N SER A 48 -8.91 1.18 -9.75
CA SER A 48 -10.27 0.71 -10.06
C SER A 48 -10.62 -0.59 -9.31
N GLU A 49 -9.67 -1.52 -9.19
CA GLU A 49 -9.84 -2.76 -8.45
C GLU A 49 -9.88 -2.51 -6.93
N VAL A 50 -9.06 -1.59 -6.42
CA VAL A 50 -9.15 -1.14 -5.02
C VAL A 50 -10.52 -0.55 -4.72
N LEU A 51 -11.05 0.31 -5.60
CA LEU A 51 -12.41 0.85 -5.45
C LEU A 51 -13.49 -0.24 -5.52
N PHE A 52 -13.28 -1.29 -6.31
CA PHE A 52 -14.19 -2.43 -6.35
C PHE A 52 -14.22 -3.17 -5.01
N VAL A 53 -13.05 -3.45 -4.41
CA VAL A 53 -12.95 -4.07 -3.08
C VAL A 53 -13.61 -3.19 -2.02
N LEU A 54 -13.32 -1.89 -2.00
CA LEU A 54 -13.94 -0.94 -1.07
C LEU A 54 -15.47 -0.94 -1.17
N ARG A 55 -16.01 -0.93 -2.39
CA ARG A 55 -17.47 -1.01 -2.60
C ARG A 55 -18.05 -2.33 -2.09
N GLY A 56 -17.31 -3.44 -2.21
CA GLY A 56 -17.67 -4.73 -1.64
C GLY A 56 -17.76 -4.71 -0.11
N LEU A 57 -16.91 -3.93 0.55
CA LEU A 57 -16.96 -3.68 2.00
C LEU A 57 -18.04 -2.68 2.42
N GLY A 58 -18.82 -2.15 1.48
CA GLY A 58 -19.89 -1.20 1.77
C GLY A 58 -19.47 0.26 1.71
N TYR A 59 -18.31 0.59 1.13
CA TYR A 59 -17.95 1.98 0.83
C TYR A 59 -18.99 2.62 -0.09
N ARG A 60 -19.58 3.72 0.36
CA ARG A 60 -20.54 4.54 -0.39
C ARG A 60 -20.01 5.96 -0.49
N LYS A 61 -20.14 6.54 -1.68
CA LYS A 61 -19.85 7.96 -1.88
C LYS A 61 -20.97 8.77 -1.21
N ALA A 62 -20.59 9.76 -0.41
CA ALA A 62 -21.49 10.77 0.17
C ALA A 62 -21.97 11.78 -0.89
#